data_AF-A0A5C2FHH0-F1
#
_entry.id   AF-A0A5C2FHH0-F1
#
_cell.length_a   1.000
_cell.length_b   1.000
_cell.length_c   1.000
_cell.angle_alpha   90.00
_cell.angle_beta   90.00
_cell.angle_gamma   90.00
#
_symmetry.space_group_name_H-M   'P 1'
#
loop_
_entity.id
_entity.type
_entity.pdbx_description
1 polymer ?
#
loop_
_entity_poly.entity_id
_entity_poly.type
_entity_poly.pdbx_seq_one_letter_code
_entity_poly.pdbx_strand_id
1 'polypeptide(L)'
;MKLGFVRHGQTQWNLEGRLQGSSDIPLNDTGRAQAREAVSVLEPGQWDAIVSSPLSRARETAQIIADGLGLELGPSYDLLIERDYAQGEGMVETEALALWPDKHGGGIEPLDSVVERGLRAIEQIAADYPGKNVAVICHGTIIRYTLSHFAGYKLDTIRNGSAAVIGNESGDWQLELVNDQLPAHGKV
;
A
#
# COMPACT_ATOMS: atom_id res chain seq x y z
N MET A 1 6.19 0.75 18.21
CA MET A 1 5.57 -0.13 17.21
C MET A 1 5.84 0.42 15.82
N LYS A 2 6.06 -0.43 14.82
CA LYS A 2 6.21 -0.03 13.42
C LYS A 2 5.17 -0.70 12.54
N LEU A 3 4.67 0.04 11.54
CA LEU A 3 3.87 -0.49 10.44
C LEU A 3 4.61 -0.26 9.12
N GLY A 4 4.95 -1.34 8.43
CA GLY A 4 5.66 -1.32 7.15
C GLY A 4 4.72 -1.60 5.99
N PHE A 5 4.31 -0.57 5.26
CA PHE A 5 3.43 -0.66 4.12
C PHE A 5 4.18 -1.00 2.85
N VAL A 6 3.84 -2.12 2.20
CA VAL A 6 4.42 -2.51 0.91
C VAL A 6 3.34 -2.48 -0.15
N ARG A 7 3.58 -1.75 -1.24
CA ARG A 7 2.70 -1.84 -2.41
C ARG A 7 2.92 -3.17 -3.10
N HIS A 8 1.83 -3.86 -3.47
CA HIS A 8 1.89 -5.10 -4.23
C HIS A 8 2.84 -5.02 -5.45
N GLY A 9 3.39 -6.16 -5.85
CA GLY A 9 4.23 -6.26 -7.05
C GLY A 9 3.47 -5.86 -8.32
N GLN A 10 4.20 -5.59 -9.39
CA GLN A 10 3.63 -5.20 -10.69
C GLN A 10 2.60 -6.24 -11.20
N THR A 11 1.51 -5.72 -11.78
CA THR A 11 0.54 -6.49 -12.58
C THR A 11 0.59 -6.05 -14.03
N GLN A 12 -0.09 -6.79 -14.92
CA GLN A 12 -0.19 -6.39 -16.32
C GLN A 12 -0.81 -4.99 -16.51
N TRP A 13 -1.81 -4.64 -15.70
CA TRP A 13 -2.42 -3.30 -15.75
C TRP A 13 -1.49 -2.21 -15.23
N ASN A 14 -0.54 -2.49 -14.32
CA ASN A 14 0.49 -1.51 -14.00
C ASN A 14 1.41 -1.25 -15.18
N LEU A 15 1.84 -2.31 -15.87
CA LEU A 15 2.70 -2.19 -17.05
C LEU A 15 2.03 -1.39 -18.17
N GLU A 16 0.72 -1.55 -18.33
CA GLU A 16 -0.09 -0.86 -19.34
C GLU A 16 -0.58 0.53 -18.90
N GLY A 17 -0.29 0.97 -17.68
CA GLY A 17 -0.75 2.27 -17.16
C GLY A 17 -2.27 2.35 -16.95
N ARG A 18 -2.92 1.23 -16.63
CA ARG A 18 -4.36 1.13 -16.38
C ARG A 18 -4.71 1.27 -14.90
N LEU A 19 -5.83 1.92 -14.61
CA LEU A 19 -6.39 2.00 -13.26
C LEU A 19 -6.93 0.63 -12.85
N GLN A 20 -6.52 0.13 -11.69
CA GLN A 20 -6.92 -1.21 -11.19
C GLN A 20 -8.05 -1.17 -10.18
N GLY A 21 -7.93 -0.30 -9.17
CA GLY A 21 -8.91 -0.21 -8.09
C GLY A 21 -9.21 -1.56 -7.46
N SER A 22 -10.50 -1.88 -7.36
CA SER A 22 -11.01 -3.11 -6.77
C SER A 22 -10.97 -4.34 -7.71
N SER A 23 -10.77 -4.14 -9.02
CA SER A 23 -10.60 -5.23 -9.98
C SER A 23 -9.41 -6.14 -9.60
N ASP A 24 -9.64 -7.45 -9.61
CA ASP A 24 -8.66 -8.42 -9.14
C ASP A 24 -7.74 -8.90 -10.27
N ILE A 25 -6.68 -8.14 -10.52
CA ILE A 25 -5.65 -8.45 -11.53
C ILE A 25 -4.46 -9.14 -10.85
N PRO A 26 -4.01 -10.31 -11.34
CA PRO A 26 -2.92 -11.06 -10.73
C PRO A 26 -1.55 -10.40 -10.97
N LEU A 27 -0.55 -10.78 -10.17
CA LEU A 27 0.84 -10.39 -10.41
C LEU A 27 1.35 -10.94 -11.75
N ASN A 28 2.21 -10.14 -12.39
CA ASN A 28 3.07 -10.64 -13.46
C ASN A 28 4.41 -11.14 -12.87
N ASP A 29 5.27 -11.67 -13.71
CA ASP A 29 6.55 -12.24 -13.25
C ASP A 29 7.50 -11.18 -12.68
N THR A 30 7.46 -9.96 -13.23
CA THR A 30 8.16 -8.81 -12.66
C THR A 30 7.66 -8.49 -11.25
N GLY A 31 6.35 -8.55 -11.02
CA GLY A 31 5.75 -8.33 -9.70
C GLY A 31 6.14 -9.41 -8.68
N ARG A 32 6.20 -10.68 -9.10
CA ARG A 32 6.72 -11.76 -8.26
C ARG A 32 8.21 -11.58 -7.94
N ALA A 33 9.01 -11.08 -8.87
CA ALA A 33 10.42 -10.74 -8.61
C ALA A 33 10.54 -9.58 -7.61
N GLN A 34 9.77 -8.51 -7.79
CA GLN A 34 9.71 -7.37 -6.86
C GLN A 34 9.30 -7.80 -5.44
N ALA A 35 8.34 -8.72 -5.30
CA ALA A 35 7.94 -9.24 -4.00
C ALA A 35 9.09 -9.97 -3.29
N ARG A 36 9.95 -10.70 -4.03
CA ARG A 36 11.15 -11.33 -3.47
C ARG A 36 12.21 -10.31 -3.08
N GLU A 37 12.39 -9.27 -3.89
CA GLU A 37 13.33 -8.17 -3.58
C GLU A 37 12.89 -7.37 -2.34
N ALA A 38 11.58 -7.21 -2.13
CA ALA A 38 11.02 -6.54 -0.96
C ALA A 38 11.38 -7.23 0.36
N VAL A 39 11.70 -8.54 0.36
CA VAL A 39 12.17 -9.26 1.54
C VAL A 39 13.41 -8.58 2.11
N SER A 40 14.42 -8.30 1.28
CA SER A 40 15.67 -7.67 1.70
C SER A 40 15.48 -6.25 2.23
N VAL A 41 14.47 -5.52 1.71
CA VAL A 41 14.11 -4.18 2.21
C VAL A 41 13.48 -4.27 3.60
N LEU A 42 12.69 -5.31 3.83
CA LEU A 42 11.97 -5.52 5.08
C LEU A 42 12.81 -6.20 6.15
N GLU A 43 13.76 -7.07 5.83
CA GLU A 43 14.59 -7.81 6.80
C GLU A 43 15.12 -6.97 7.99
N PRO A 44 15.60 -5.72 7.80
CA PRO A 44 16.09 -4.90 8.93
C PRO A 44 15.00 -4.47 9.93
N GLY A 45 13.72 -4.56 9.57
CA GLY A 45 12.59 -4.01 10.31
C GLY A 45 12.11 -4.83 11.51
N GLN A 46 12.64 -6.05 11.72
CA GLN A 46 12.25 -6.96 12.81
C GLN A 46 10.71 -7.12 12.89
N TRP A 47 10.10 -7.65 11.83
CA TRP A 47 8.65 -7.82 11.73
C TRP A 47 8.17 -9.06 12.49
N ASP A 48 7.11 -8.89 13.28
CA ASP A 48 6.49 -9.97 14.07
C ASP A 48 5.28 -10.60 13.36
N ALA A 49 4.71 -9.88 12.39
CA ALA A 49 3.53 -10.30 11.65
C ALA A 49 3.49 -9.68 10.26
N ILE A 50 2.75 -10.34 9.37
CA ILE A 50 2.47 -9.84 8.02
C ILE A 50 0.99 -10.01 7.71
N VAL A 51 0.36 -8.94 7.23
CA VAL A 51 -1.07 -8.86 6.89
C VAL A 51 -1.23 -8.17 5.54
N SER A 52 -2.43 -8.20 4.97
CA SER A 52 -2.61 -7.63 3.63
C SER A 52 -4.03 -7.18 3.32
N SER A 53 -4.19 -6.50 2.19
CA SER A 53 -5.47 -6.44 1.47
C SER A 53 -5.92 -7.84 1.01
N PRO A 54 -7.23 -8.08 0.85
CA PRO A 54 -7.76 -9.35 0.32
C PRO A 54 -7.52 -9.56 -1.18
N LEU A 55 -7.24 -8.51 -1.96
CA LEU A 55 -7.06 -8.62 -3.41
C LEU A 55 -5.86 -9.53 -3.76
N SER A 56 -6.01 -10.39 -4.77
CA SER A 56 -5.08 -11.49 -5.06
C SER A 56 -3.63 -11.04 -5.22
N ARG A 57 -3.39 -9.92 -5.92
CA ARG A 57 -2.05 -9.33 -6.08
C ARG A 57 -1.38 -8.93 -4.76
N ALA A 58 -2.16 -8.45 -3.80
CA ALA A 58 -1.66 -8.10 -2.48
C ALA A 58 -1.45 -9.36 -1.64
N ARG A 59 -2.39 -10.32 -1.67
CA ARG A 59 -2.23 -11.61 -0.98
C ARG A 59 -1.03 -12.40 -1.48
N GLU A 60 -0.84 -12.49 -2.79
CA GLU A 60 0.30 -13.19 -3.40
C GLU A 60 1.62 -12.50 -3.04
N THR A 61 1.68 -11.17 -3.12
CA THR A 61 2.87 -10.40 -2.68
C THR A 61 3.16 -10.68 -1.20
N ALA A 62 2.14 -10.66 -0.35
CA ALA A 62 2.27 -10.92 1.08
C ALA A 62 2.76 -12.34 1.36
N GLN A 63 2.26 -13.34 0.64
CA GLN A 63 2.72 -14.72 0.80
C GLN A 63 4.20 -14.87 0.46
N ILE A 64 4.64 -14.30 -0.67
CA ILE A 64 6.05 -14.36 -1.09
C ILE A 64 6.95 -13.70 -0.04
N ILE A 65 6.54 -12.56 0.50
CA ILE A 65 7.30 -11.86 1.54
C ILE A 65 7.28 -12.64 2.85
N ALA A 66 6.13 -13.20 3.25
CA ALA A 66 5.99 -14.01 4.46
C ALA A 66 6.95 -15.21 4.43
N ASP A 67 6.96 -15.95 3.32
CA ASP A 67 7.85 -17.09 3.10
C ASP A 67 9.32 -16.67 3.18
N GLY A 68 9.68 -15.52 2.60
CA GLY A 68 11.03 -14.98 2.62
C GLY A 68 11.50 -14.53 4.01
N LEU A 69 10.59 -14.01 4.83
CA LEU A 69 10.87 -13.59 6.22
C LEU A 69 10.72 -14.73 7.23
N GLY A 70 10.24 -15.91 6.82
CA GLY A 70 9.96 -17.02 7.73
C GLY A 70 8.75 -16.76 8.65
N LEU A 71 7.78 -15.98 8.19
CA LEU A 71 6.54 -15.64 8.91
C LEU A 71 5.34 -16.38 8.31
N GLU A 72 4.30 -16.60 9.11
CA GLU A 72 3.00 -17.04 8.62
C GLU A 72 2.20 -15.85 8.07
N LEU A 73 1.54 -16.04 6.92
CA LEU A 73 0.67 -15.01 6.35
C LEU A 73 -0.59 -14.85 7.22
N GLY A 74 -0.72 -13.68 7.84
CA GLY A 74 -1.87 -13.30 8.66
C GLY A 74 -3.15 -13.02 7.86
N PRO A 75 -4.19 -12.53 8.56
CA PRO A 75 -5.48 -12.23 7.95
C PRO A 75 -5.38 -11.11 6.92
N SER A 76 -6.43 -11.00 6.10
CA SER A 76 -6.66 -9.85 5.25
C SER A 76 -7.58 -8.84 5.91
N TYR A 77 -7.37 -7.55 5.62
CA TYR A 77 -8.22 -6.45 6.07
C TYR A 77 -8.88 -5.77 4.87
N ASP A 78 -10.21 -5.73 4.84
CA ASP A 78 -10.98 -5.10 3.74
C ASP A 78 -10.73 -3.59 3.66
N LEU A 79 -10.42 -2.95 4.79
CA LEU A 79 -10.04 -1.53 4.84
C LEU A 79 -8.80 -1.21 3.99
N LEU A 80 -7.97 -2.22 3.68
CA LEU A 80 -6.77 -2.09 2.87
C LEU A 80 -6.99 -2.25 1.36
N ILE A 81 -8.22 -2.47 0.87
CA ILE A 81 -8.51 -2.55 -0.58
C ILE A 81 -8.06 -1.25 -1.29
N GLU A 82 -7.69 -1.30 -2.56
CA GLU A 82 -7.29 -0.09 -3.29
C GLU A 82 -8.46 0.90 -3.42
N ARG A 83 -8.19 2.16 -3.76
CA ARG A 83 -9.23 3.12 -4.14
C ARG A 83 -10.12 2.54 -5.23
N ASP A 84 -11.43 2.53 -5.03
CA ASP A 84 -12.39 2.11 -6.06
C ASP A 84 -12.44 3.16 -7.19
N TYR A 85 -12.03 2.76 -8.40
CA TYR A 85 -12.06 3.64 -9.57
C TYR A 85 -13.32 3.45 -10.43
N ALA A 86 -14.24 2.56 -10.01
CA ALA A 86 -15.52 2.31 -10.66
C ALA A 86 -15.38 2.18 -12.18
N GLN A 87 -16.05 3.04 -12.94
CA GLN A 87 -16.05 3.01 -14.41
C GLN A 87 -14.67 3.28 -15.04
N GLY A 88 -13.72 3.81 -14.26
CA GLY A 88 -12.34 4.03 -14.70
C GLY A 88 -11.46 2.79 -14.63
N GLU A 89 -11.88 1.72 -13.95
CA GLU A 89 -11.10 0.49 -13.87
C GLU A 89 -10.89 -0.13 -15.26
N GLY A 90 -9.65 -0.48 -15.57
CA GLY A 90 -9.23 -1.00 -16.87
C GLY A 90 -8.95 0.08 -17.91
N MET A 91 -9.33 1.34 -17.70
CA MET A 91 -8.94 2.43 -18.59
C MET A 91 -7.47 2.82 -18.40
N VAL A 92 -6.81 3.24 -19.47
CA VAL A 92 -5.52 3.91 -19.34
C VAL A 92 -5.74 5.22 -18.56
N GLU A 93 -4.85 5.54 -17.63
CA GLU A 93 -5.05 6.67 -16.71
C GLU A 93 -5.34 8.00 -17.44
N THR A 94 -4.67 8.26 -18.56
CA THR A 94 -4.89 9.45 -19.38
C THR A 94 -6.29 9.52 -19.99
N GLU A 95 -6.85 8.37 -20.39
CA GLU A 95 -8.21 8.27 -20.92
C GLU A 95 -9.24 8.50 -19.81
N ALA A 96 -9.01 7.90 -18.65
CA ALA A 96 -9.87 8.08 -17.48
C ALA A 96 -9.89 9.55 -17.04
N LEU A 97 -8.73 10.22 -17.01
CA LEU A 97 -8.61 11.63 -16.65
C LEU A 97 -9.27 12.58 -17.67
N ALA A 98 -9.43 12.16 -18.92
CA ALA A 98 -10.18 12.92 -19.92
C ALA A 98 -11.69 12.89 -19.66
N LEU A 99 -12.22 11.79 -19.09
CA LEU A 99 -13.64 11.67 -18.72
C LEU A 99 -13.92 12.22 -17.32
N TRP A 100 -13.01 11.98 -16.39
CA TRP A 100 -13.12 12.34 -14.97
C TRP A 100 -11.84 13.06 -14.52
N PRO A 101 -11.73 14.36 -14.85
CA PRO A 101 -10.61 15.18 -14.40
C PRO A 101 -10.41 15.08 -12.89
N ASP A 102 -9.15 15.04 -12.47
CA ASP A 102 -8.74 14.87 -11.07
C ASP A 102 -9.31 13.62 -10.37
N LYS A 103 -9.81 12.65 -11.16
CA LYS A 103 -10.44 11.41 -10.68
C LYS A 103 -11.69 11.72 -9.83
N HIS A 104 -12.49 12.69 -10.26
CA HIS A 104 -13.80 13.03 -9.71
C HIS A 104 -14.93 12.69 -10.68
N GLY A 105 -16.00 12.07 -10.17
CA GLY A 105 -17.13 11.58 -10.97
C GLY A 105 -16.99 10.09 -11.31
N GLY A 106 -17.88 9.56 -12.17
CA GLY A 106 -17.79 8.18 -12.65
C GLY A 106 -18.06 7.08 -11.60
N GLY A 107 -18.48 7.47 -10.40
CA GLY A 107 -18.60 6.58 -9.24
C GLY A 107 -17.28 6.33 -8.51
N ILE A 108 -16.19 7.02 -8.89
CA ILE A 108 -14.88 6.88 -8.24
C ILE A 108 -14.98 7.26 -6.76
N GLU A 109 -14.43 6.41 -5.89
CA GLU A 109 -14.38 6.64 -4.45
C GLU A 109 -13.72 8.00 -4.15
N PRO A 110 -14.35 8.86 -3.33
CA PRO A 110 -13.74 10.11 -2.90
C PRO A 110 -12.43 9.89 -2.15
N LEU A 111 -11.45 10.75 -2.38
CA LEU A 111 -10.13 10.58 -1.77
C LEU A 111 -10.17 10.61 -0.23
N ASP A 112 -11.01 11.48 0.36
CA ASP A 112 -11.16 11.57 1.82
C ASP A 112 -11.66 10.24 2.42
N SER A 113 -12.51 9.51 1.68
CA SER A 113 -12.98 8.19 2.11
C SER A 113 -11.84 7.16 2.15
N VAL A 114 -10.92 7.22 1.17
CA VAL A 114 -9.70 6.38 1.14
C VAL A 114 -8.80 6.68 2.33
N VAL A 115 -8.61 7.97 2.65
CA VAL A 115 -7.79 8.39 3.79
C VAL A 115 -8.42 7.93 5.10
N GLU A 116 -9.73 8.16 5.28
CA GLU A 116 -10.45 7.76 6.50
C GLU A 116 -10.35 6.26 6.76
N ARG A 117 -10.58 5.41 5.74
CA ARG A 117 -10.46 3.96 5.91
C ARG A 117 -9.02 3.50 6.09
N GLY A 118 -8.04 4.19 5.50
CA GLY A 118 -6.62 3.92 5.73
C GLY A 118 -6.19 4.19 7.16
N LEU A 119 -6.67 5.29 7.77
CA LEU A 119 -6.43 5.60 9.17
C LEU A 119 -7.08 4.56 10.09
N ARG A 120 -8.33 4.17 9.82
CA ARG A 120 -9.01 3.09 10.54
C ARG A 120 -8.28 1.75 10.42
N ALA A 121 -7.68 1.46 9.26
CA ALA A 121 -6.88 0.24 9.08
C ALA A 121 -5.64 0.23 9.99
N ILE A 122 -4.95 1.37 10.09
CA ILE A 122 -3.80 1.53 11.00
C ILE A 122 -4.21 1.30 12.45
N GLU A 123 -5.30 1.93 12.90
CA GLU A 123 -5.81 1.77 14.26
C GLU A 123 -6.20 0.32 14.55
N GLN A 124 -6.91 -0.33 13.62
CA GLN A 124 -7.35 -1.71 13.77
C GLN A 124 -6.16 -2.68 13.83
N ILE A 125 -5.19 -2.55 12.92
CA ILE A 125 -3.98 -3.41 12.91
C ILE A 125 -3.16 -3.19 14.18
N ALA A 126 -3.02 -1.95 14.66
CA ALA A 126 -2.32 -1.67 15.90
C ALA A 126 -3.02 -2.27 17.13
N ALA A 127 -4.35 -2.29 17.15
CA ALA A 127 -5.13 -2.93 18.20
C ALA A 127 -5.05 -4.46 18.16
N ASP A 128 -5.04 -5.06 16.97
CA ASP A 128 -4.96 -6.52 16.79
C ASP A 128 -3.55 -7.07 17.11
N TYR A 129 -2.52 -6.25 16.96
CA TYR A 129 -1.10 -6.60 17.14
C TYR A 129 -0.38 -5.69 18.15
N PRO A 130 -0.82 -5.64 19.42
CA PRO A 130 -0.28 -4.70 20.40
C PRO A 130 1.21 -4.97 20.66
N GLY A 131 2.03 -3.93 20.51
CA GLY A 131 3.47 -3.99 20.75
C GLY A 131 4.30 -4.71 19.69
N LYS A 132 3.68 -5.15 18.59
CA LYS A 132 4.34 -5.90 17.50
C LYS A 132 4.59 -5.01 16.29
N ASN A 133 5.68 -5.23 15.57
CA ASN A 133 5.91 -4.61 14.27
C ASN A 133 5.20 -5.42 13.17
N VAL A 134 4.42 -4.76 12.32
CA VAL A 134 3.59 -5.45 11.32
C VAL A 134 3.92 -4.97 9.90
N ALA A 135 4.22 -5.90 9.00
CA ALA A 135 4.29 -5.66 7.57
C ALA A 135 2.87 -5.71 6.97
N VAL A 136 2.48 -4.68 6.21
CA VAL A 136 1.13 -4.47 5.69
C VAL A 136 1.19 -4.35 4.17
N ILE A 137 0.71 -5.36 3.45
CA ILE A 137 0.81 -5.40 1.98
C ILE A 137 -0.50 -4.94 1.36
N CYS A 138 -0.48 -3.83 0.61
CA CYS A 138 -1.68 -3.28 -0.03
C CYS A 138 -1.34 -2.53 -1.33
N HIS A 139 -1.86 -1.30 -1.51
CA HIS A 139 -1.94 -0.66 -2.83
C HIS A 139 -1.44 0.78 -2.82
N GLY A 140 -1.10 1.28 -4.01
CA GLY A 140 -0.37 2.52 -4.14
C GLY A 140 -1.15 3.75 -3.67
N THR A 141 -2.43 3.85 -4.03
CA THR A 141 -3.22 5.05 -3.69
C THR A 141 -3.55 5.09 -2.21
N ILE A 142 -4.03 3.98 -1.62
CA ILE A 142 -4.29 3.95 -0.18
C ILE A 142 -3.04 4.26 0.66
N ILE A 143 -1.86 3.66 0.35
CA ILE A 143 -0.62 3.94 1.07
C ILE A 143 -0.26 5.42 0.94
N ARG A 144 -0.19 5.91 -0.30
CA ARG A 144 0.24 7.28 -0.61
C ARG A 144 -0.53 8.31 0.21
N TYR A 145 -1.86 8.25 0.14
CA TYR A 145 -2.68 9.32 0.71
C TYR A 145 -2.90 9.16 2.21
N THR A 146 -2.97 7.92 2.72
CA THR A 146 -3.00 7.69 4.17
C THR A 146 -1.71 8.18 4.81
N LEU A 147 -0.54 7.86 4.23
CA LEU A 147 0.73 8.30 4.81
C LEU A 147 1.04 9.78 4.58
N SER A 148 0.47 10.40 3.54
CA SER A 148 0.52 11.86 3.36
C SER A 148 -0.13 12.61 4.52
N HIS A 149 -1.15 12.02 5.16
CA HIS A 149 -1.79 12.60 6.35
C HIS A 149 -0.78 12.78 7.49
N PHE A 150 0.04 11.76 7.77
CA PHE A 150 1.08 11.82 8.81
C PHE A 150 2.27 12.69 8.40
N ALA A 151 2.60 12.71 7.10
CA ALA A 151 3.72 13.47 6.59
C ALA A 151 3.47 15.00 6.61
N GLY A 152 2.21 15.43 6.57
CA GLY A 152 1.83 16.84 6.43
C GLY A 152 2.03 17.40 5.01
N TYR A 153 2.41 16.56 4.05
CA TYR A 153 2.55 16.91 2.64
C TYR A 153 2.18 15.72 1.75
N LYS A 154 1.90 15.99 0.47
CA LYS A 154 1.56 14.95 -0.50
C LYS A 154 2.80 14.15 -0.89
N LEU A 155 2.79 12.86 -0.59
CA LEU A 155 3.82 11.93 -1.03
C LEU A 155 3.80 11.74 -2.55
N ASP A 156 4.94 11.36 -3.11
CA ASP A 156 5.04 10.87 -4.49
C ASP A 156 4.36 9.50 -4.66
N THR A 157 4.32 9.02 -5.90
CA THR A 157 3.79 7.69 -6.20
C THR A 157 4.61 6.62 -5.48
N ILE A 158 3.91 5.71 -4.78
CA ILE A 158 4.53 4.53 -4.16
C ILE A 158 4.84 3.51 -5.26
N ARG A 159 6.08 3.06 -5.38
CA ARG A 159 6.52 2.14 -6.43
C ARG A 159 6.04 0.71 -6.13
N ASN A 160 5.85 -0.11 -7.16
CA ASN A 160 5.52 -1.53 -6.93
C ASN A 160 6.67 -2.22 -6.19
N GLY A 161 6.35 -3.02 -5.16
CA GLY A 161 7.32 -3.72 -4.34
C GLY A 161 8.09 -2.87 -3.34
N SER A 162 7.93 -1.55 -3.34
CA SER A 162 8.63 -0.68 -2.37
C SER A 162 7.85 -0.53 -1.07
N ALA A 163 8.60 -0.31 0.01
CA ALA A 163 8.08 -0.09 1.35
C ALA A 163 7.93 1.40 1.68
N ALA A 164 7.00 1.70 2.59
CA ALA A 164 6.94 2.92 3.37
C ALA A 164 6.70 2.52 4.85
N VAL A 165 7.36 3.17 5.80
CA VAL A 165 7.29 2.78 7.21
C VAL A 165 6.83 3.95 8.05
N ILE A 166 5.89 3.69 8.96
CA ILE A 166 5.57 4.60 10.07
C ILE A 166 5.93 3.95 11.40
N GLY A 167 6.42 4.77 12.33
CA GLY A 167 6.71 4.39 13.71
C GLY A 167 5.82 5.11 14.69
N ASN A 168 5.49 4.46 15.79
CA ASN A 168 4.85 5.06 16.96
C ASN A 168 5.63 4.67 18.22
N GLU A 169 6.42 5.61 18.71
CA GLU A 169 7.21 5.47 19.95
C GLU A 169 6.64 6.31 21.11
N SER A 170 5.97 7.43 20.79
CA SER A 170 5.54 8.44 21.77
C SER A 170 4.01 8.66 21.83
N GLY A 171 3.23 7.80 21.18
CA GLY A 171 1.76 7.93 21.07
C GLY A 171 1.29 8.42 19.70
N ASP A 172 2.18 9.05 18.91
CA ASP A 172 1.87 9.58 17.59
C ASP A 172 2.61 8.83 16.49
N TRP A 173 1.95 8.59 15.36
CA TRP A 173 2.55 7.99 14.17
C TRP A 173 3.41 9.01 13.41
N GLN A 174 4.64 8.60 13.07
CA GLN A 174 5.60 9.40 12.32
C GLN A 174 6.11 8.63 11.11
N LEU A 175 6.29 9.32 9.99
CA LEU A 175 6.82 8.74 8.76
C LEU A 175 8.34 8.56 8.86
N GLU A 176 8.80 7.31 8.78
CA GLU A 176 10.22 6.95 8.87
C GLU A 176 10.86 6.68 7.50
N LEU A 177 10.10 6.14 6.55
CA LEU A 177 10.60 5.68 5.24
C LEU A 177 9.51 5.77 4.17
N VAL A 178 9.87 6.14 2.94
CA VAL A 178 9.00 6.08 1.76
C VAL A 178 9.82 5.62 0.55
N ASN A 179 9.26 4.69 -0.23
CA ASN A 179 9.92 4.15 -1.42
C ASN A 179 11.33 3.61 -1.11
N ASP A 180 11.50 2.90 0.01
CA ASP A 180 12.76 2.29 0.46
C ASP A 180 13.84 3.30 0.89
N GLN A 181 13.48 4.57 1.05
CA GLN A 181 14.39 5.67 1.38
C GLN A 181 13.87 6.51 2.53
N LEU A 182 14.80 7.12 3.29
CA LEU A 182 14.41 8.13 4.27
C LEU A 182 13.68 9.28 3.57
N PRO A 183 12.59 9.82 4.14
CA PRO A 183 11.89 10.95 3.58
C PRO A 183 12.88 12.10 3.39
N ALA A 184 12.87 12.73 2.22
CA ALA A 184 13.60 13.97 2.03
C ALA A 184 12.97 15.02 2.96
N HIS A 185 13.58 15.28 4.12
CA HIS A 185 13.15 16.39 4.97
C HIS A 185 13.20 17.68 4.15
N GLY A 186 12.03 18.27 3.88
CA GLY A 186 11.91 19.60 3.30
C GLY A 186 12.32 19.71 1.83
N LYS A 187 11.33 19.72 0.95
CA LYS A 187 11.22 20.82 -0.01
C LYS A 187 9.84 21.45 0.17
N VAL A 188 9.91 22.71 0.59
CA VAL A 188 8.83 23.69 0.79
C VAL A 188 7.80 23.63 -0.33
#